data_AF-A0A964YU09-F1
#
_entry.id   AF-A0A964YU09-F1
#
_cell.length_a   1.000
_cell.length_b   1.000
_cell.length_c   1.000
_cell.angle_alpha   90.00
_cell.angle_beta   90.00
_cell.angle_gamma   90.00
#
_symmetry.space_group_name_H-M   'P 1'
#
loop_
_entity.id
_entity.type
_entity.pdbx_description
1 polymer ?
#
loop_
_entity_poly.entity_id
_entity_poly.type
_entity_poly.pdbx_seq_one_letter_code
_entity_poly.pdbx_strand_id
1 'polypeptide(L)'
;MYRFSILLFMFSNSLFCQLQINNSKVEKLCFELHNQERDSTKPRKVNMDCKKAADFQVKYLVHNDIVSHQNKTAGYENPIDRFEKFMSEKVSIKDQNNPKLLHNQLMYEYTGEIICWSYGYKFQNDSLLEFNIAKHILHQFINSPMHYHIMVSMTCCNFQEIGYFSTNIEVLEYNEVSNDCTLEIHCVAIFGSRYPFKDTYVYDPSTGKWID
;
A
#
# COMPACT_ATOMS: atom_id res chain seq x y z
N MET A 1 -55.47 -19.17 16.77
CA MET A 1 -55.12 -17.75 16.57
C MET A 1 -54.31 -17.26 17.76
N TYR A 2 -52.99 -17.37 17.69
CA TYR A 2 -52.06 -16.60 18.53
C TYR A 2 -50.68 -16.64 17.88
N ARG A 3 -50.08 -15.45 17.79
CA ARG A 3 -48.63 -15.22 17.84
C ARG A 3 -47.79 -15.68 16.65
N PHE A 4 -47.77 -14.86 15.62
CA PHE A 4 -46.56 -14.67 14.81
C PHE A 4 -46.30 -13.17 14.57
N SER A 5 -46.34 -12.39 15.66
CA SER A 5 -45.93 -10.98 15.67
C SER A 5 -44.45 -10.81 16.04
N ILE A 6 -43.64 -11.87 15.91
CA ILE A 6 -42.20 -11.88 16.29
C ILE A 6 -41.29 -11.66 15.07
N LEU A 7 -41.83 -11.62 13.85
CA LEU A 7 -41.04 -11.45 12.62
C LEU A 7 -40.70 -9.99 12.25
N LEU A 8 -41.01 -9.03 13.13
CA LEU A 8 -40.72 -7.61 12.92
C LEU A 8 -39.67 -7.04 13.88
N PHE A 9 -39.10 -7.86 14.78
CA PHE A 9 -38.15 -7.39 15.81
C PHE A 9 -36.66 -7.63 15.48
N MET A 10 -36.33 -8.20 14.30
CA MET A 10 -34.93 -8.41 13.89
C MET A 10 -34.47 -7.57 12.70
N PHE A 11 -35.34 -6.71 12.16
CA PHE A 11 -34.95 -5.68 11.17
C PHE A 11 -34.85 -4.28 11.77
N SER A 12 -34.74 -4.17 13.10
CA SER A 12 -34.32 -2.95 13.80
C SER A 12 -32.85 -3.03 14.21
N ASN A 13 -32.00 -3.68 13.42
CA ASN A 13 -30.61 -3.25 13.33
C ASN A 13 -30.66 -1.89 12.66
N SER A 14 -30.86 -0.88 13.51
CA SER A 14 -30.71 0.52 13.22
C SER A 14 -29.64 0.72 12.16
N LEU A 15 -30.09 1.18 11.00
CA LEU A 15 -29.31 1.93 10.02
C LEU A 15 -28.73 3.19 10.69
N PHE A 16 -27.91 3.04 11.72
CA PHE A 16 -26.86 4.00 11.96
C PHE A 16 -25.92 3.80 10.77
N CYS A 17 -26.01 4.69 9.79
CA CYS A 17 -24.91 4.88 8.84
C CYS A 17 -23.69 5.22 9.69
N GLN A 18 -22.93 4.20 10.09
CA GLN A 18 -21.63 4.39 10.70
C GLN A 18 -20.82 5.21 9.71
N LEU A 19 -20.25 6.32 10.20
CA LEU A 19 -19.40 7.17 9.38
C LEU A 19 -18.37 6.28 8.68
N GLN A 20 -18.36 6.31 7.35
CA GLN A 20 -17.43 5.51 6.56
C GLN A 20 -16.37 6.43 5.98
N ILE A 21 -15.10 6.16 6.28
CA ILE A 21 -13.98 6.88 5.70
C ILE A 21 -13.68 6.36 4.30
N ASN A 22 -13.58 7.25 3.33
CA ASN A 22 -13.21 6.89 1.96
C ASN A 22 -11.68 6.66 1.85
N ASN A 23 -11.26 5.42 2.09
CA ASN A 23 -9.85 5.00 1.99
C ASN A 23 -9.23 5.39 0.63
N SER A 24 -9.89 5.11 -0.49
CA SER A 24 -9.38 5.46 -1.82
C SER A 24 -9.10 6.96 -2.00
N LYS A 25 -9.92 7.83 -1.37
CA LYS A 25 -9.70 9.28 -1.36
C LYS A 25 -8.49 9.64 -0.50
N VAL A 26 -8.36 9.05 0.69
CA VAL A 26 -7.19 9.23 1.56
C VAL A 26 -5.90 8.78 0.85
N GLU A 27 -5.87 7.58 0.26
CA GLU A 27 -4.74 7.02 -0.49
C GLU A 27 -4.27 7.97 -1.60
N LYS A 28 -5.22 8.50 -2.39
CA LYS A 28 -4.94 9.47 -3.44
C LYS A 28 -4.34 10.76 -2.88
N LEU A 29 -4.92 11.31 -1.81
CA LEU A 29 -4.43 12.51 -1.16
C LEU A 29 -3.04 12.30 -0.53
N CYS A 30 -2.78 11.14 0.06
CA CYS A 30 -1.45 10.77 0.54
C CYS A 30 -0.42 10.79 -0.60
N PHE A 31 -0.77 10.25 -1.77
CA PHE A 31 0.12 10.23 -2.92
C PHE A 31 0.37 11.64 -3.49
N GLU A 32 -0.66 12.49 -3.54
CA GLU A 32 -0.54 13.89 -3.96
C GLU A 32 0.35 14.69 -3.01
N LEU A 33 0.09 14.62 -1.69
CA LEU A 33 0.90 15.27 -0.67
C LEU A 33 2.34 14.74 -0.68
N HIS A 34 2.55 13.44 -0.81
CA HIS A 34 3.87 12.83 -0.96
C HIS A 34 4.66 13.45 -2.12
N ASN A 35 4.03 13.64 -3.28
CA ASN A 35 4.69 14.25 -4.44
C ASN A 35 4.93 15.76 -4.28
N GLN A 36 4.15 16.46 -3.45
CA GLN A 36 4.41 17.86 -3.09
C GLN A 36 5.62 18.01 -2.16
N GLU A 37 5.82 17.05 -1.25
CA GLU A 37 6.98 17.01 -0.35
C GLU A 37 8.27 16.58 -1.07
N ARG A 38 8.15 15.92 -2.22
CA ARG A 38 9.27 15.57 -3.10
C ARG A 38 9.65 16.74 -4.01
N ASP A 39 10.75 16.55 -4.74
CA ASP A 39 11.09 17.42 -5.88
C ASP A 39 10.01 17.32 -6.96
N SER A 40 9.32 18.45 -7.21
CA SER A 40 8.24 18.55 -8.19
C SER A 40 8.67 18.25 -9.63
N THR A 41 9.98 18.28 -9.90
CA THR A 41 10.54 17.91 -11.21
C THR A 41 10.67 16.39 -11.40
N LYS A 42 10.60 15.61 -10.32
CA LYS A 42 10.73 14.15 -10.32
C LYS A 42 9.65 13.48 -9.47
N PRO A 43 8.36 13.65 -9.82
CA PRO A 43 7.26 13.03 -9.10
C PRO A 43 7.28 11.51 -9.29
N ARG A 44 6.90 10.80 -8.23
CA ARG A 44 6.64 9.36 -8.29
C ARG A 44 5.33 9.14 -9.06
N LYS A 45 5.28 8.11 -9.90
CA LYS A 45 4.07 7.70 -10.61
C LYS A 45 3.31 6.63 -9.85
N VAL A 46 1.98 6.70 -9.94
CA VAL A 46 1.10 5.65 -9.41
C VAL A 46 1.39 4.34 -10.13
N ASN A 47 1.58 3.26 -9.37
CA ASN A 47 1.74 1.91 -9.90
C ASN A 47 0.80 0.93 -9.17
N MET A 48 0.01 0.19 -9.96
CA MET A 48 -1.02 -0.70 -9.42
C MET A 48 -0.47 -2.02 -8.86
N ASP A 49 0.74 -2.43 -9.26
CA ASP A 49 1.42 -3.57 -8.66
C ASP A 49 1.97 -3.20 -7.27
N CYS A 50 2.48 -1.97 -7.08
CA CYS A 50 2.76 -1.42 -5.76
C CYS A 50 1.48 -1.37 -4.91
N LYS A 51 0.33 -0.99 -5.48
CA LYS A 51 -0.96 -1.03 -4.77
C LYS A 51 -1.28 -2.44 -4.29
N LYS A 52 -1.19 -3.45 -5.16
CA LYS A 52 -1.45 -4.85 -4.77
C LYS A 52 -0.56 -5.29 -3.61
N ALA A 53 0.73 -4.96 -3.68
CA ALA A 53 1.69 -5.28 -2.63
C ALA A 53 1.38 -4.56 -1.30
N ALA A 54 0.93 -3.30 -1.36
CA ALA A 54 0.57 -2.49 -0.20
C ALA A 54 -0.77 -2.96 0.42
N ASP A 55 -1.79 -3.19 -0.41
CA ASP A 55 -3.09 -3.75 0.00
C ASP A 55 -2.91 -5.11 0.69
N PHE A 56 -2.02 -5.95 0.15
CA PHE A 56 -1.71 -7.25 0.75
C PHE A 56 -1.13 -7.09 2.16
N GLN A 57 -0.22 -6.13 2.34
CA GLN A 57 0.40 -5.89 3.64
C GLN A 57 -0.58 -5.26 4.63
N VAL A 58 -1.33 -4.22 4.24
CA VAL A 58 -2.35 -3.60 5.11
C VAL A 58 -3.33 -4.66 5.63
N LYS A 59 -3.84 -5.53 4.75
CA LYS A 59 -4.75 -6.60 5.15
C LYS A 59 -4.12 -7.56 6.15
N TYR A 60 -2.86 -7.93 5.95
CA TYR A 60 -2.14 -8.78 6.88
C TYR A 60 -1.96 -8.12 8.25
N LEU A 61 -1.56 -6.85 8.30
CA LEU A 61 -1.37 -6.11 9.55
C LEU A 61 -2.67 -6.01 10.35
N VAL A 62 -3.76 -5.62 9.68
CA VAL A 62 -5.10 -5.49 10.28
C VAL A 62 -5.60 -6.85 10.77
N HIS A 63 -5.47 -7.90 9.96
CA HIS A 63 -5.98 -9.22 10.32
C HIS A 63 -5.28 -9.84 11.54
N ASN A 64 -3.99 -9.52 11.72
CA ASN A 64 -3.17 -10.08 12.79
C ASN A 64 -2.96 -9.12 13.97
N ASP A 65 -3.51 -7.91 13.91
CA ASP A 65 -3.33 -6.85 14.93
C ASP A 65 -1.85 -6.60 15.27
N ILE A 66 -1.01 -6.42 14.24
CA ILE A 66 0.43 -6.19 14.39
C ILE A 66 0.91 -5.05 13.49
N VAL A 67 2.04 -4.46 13.88
CA VAL A 67 2.82 -3.53 13.03
C VAL A 67 4.17 -4.15 12.75
N SER A 68 4.36 -4.61 11.52
CA SER A 68 5.61 -5.22 11.08
C SER A 68 5.82 -5.11 9.59
N HIS A 69 7.07 -4.93 9.17
CA HIS A 69 7.45 -5.11 7.76
C HIS A 69 7.41 -6.60 7.33
N GLN A 70 7.37 -7.52 8.29
CA GLN A 70 7.48 -8.96 8.06
C GLN A 70 6.11 -9.65 8.02
N ASN A 71 5.91 -10.51 7.02
CA ASN A 71 4.69 -11.32 6.84
C ASN A 71 4.97 -12.82 7.00
N LYS A 72 4.90 -13.32 8.24
CA LYS A 72 5.38 -14.66 8.63
C LYS A 72 4.50 -15.82 8.17
N THR A 73 3.38 -15.57 7.47
CA THR A 73 2.39 -16.62 7.18
C THR A 73 2.06 -16.78 5.69
N ALA A 74 2.73 -16.05 4.79
CA ALA A 74 2.35 -15.99 3.38
C ALA A 74 3.37 -16.55 2.36
N GLY A 75 4.56 -16.97 2.79
CA GLY A 75 5.65 -17.36 1.85
C GLY A 75 6.31 -16.17 1.15
N TYR A 76 6.00 -14.93 1.57
CA TYR A 76 6.61 -13.68 1.12
C TYR A 76 6.86 -12.83 2.36
N GLU A 77 7.82 -13.26 3.16
CA GLU A 77 8.04 -12.71 4.50
C GLU A 77 8.56 -11.29 4.42
N ASN A 78 9.50 -11.02 3.51
CA ASN A 78 10.12 -9.71 3.37
C ASN A 78 9.33 -8.79 2.42
N PRO A 79 9.42 -7.46 2.64
CA PRO A 79 8.83 -6.48 1.75
C PRO A 79 9.27 -6.60 0.28
N ILE A 80 10.55 -6.93 0.04
CA ILE A 80 11.08 -7.09 -1.32
C ILE A 80 10.45 -8.29 -2.04
N ASP A 81 10.30 -9.43 -1.35
CA ASP A 81 9.69 -10.63 -1.92
C ASP A 81 8.23 -10.38 -2.30
N ARG A 82 7.50 -9.64 -1.44
CA ARG A 82 6.13 -9.20 -1.75
C ARG A 82 6.09 -8.25 -2.94
N PHE A 83 6.99 -7.26 -2.99
CA PHE A 83 7.08 -6.35 -4.14
C PHE A 83 7.29 -7.14 -5.43
N GLU A 84 8.32 -7.98 -5.50
CA GLU A 84 8.69 -8.75 -6.69
C GLU A 84 7.59 -9.72 -7.13
N LYS A 85 6.86 -10.33 -6.18
CA LYS A 85 5.71 -11.19 -6.47
C LYS A 85 4.63 -10.49 -7.29
N PHE A 86 4.31 -9.24 -6.94
CA PHE A 86 3.20 -8.52 -7.57
C PHE A 86 3.60 -7.78 -8.84
N MET A 87 4.90 -7.54 -9.06
CA MET A 87 5.38 -6.88 -10.27
C MET A 87 5.15 -7.75 -11.51
N SER A 88 4.34 -7.24 -12.42
CA SER A 88 3.89 -7.98 -13.61
C SER A 88 4.77 -7.79 -14.85
N GLU A 89 5.53 -6.69 -14.95
CA GLU A 89 6.37 -6.42 -16.12
C GLU A 89 7.70 -7.17 -16.03
N LYS A 90 7.79 -8.23 -16.83
CA LYS A 90 9.01 -9.00 -17.07
C LYS A 90 9.38 -8.89 -18.54
N VAL A 91 10.67 -8.83 -18.82
CA VAL A 91 11.22 -8.89 -20.18
C VAL A 91 12.13 -10.09 -20.32
N SER A 92 12.01 -10.78 -21.44
CA SER A 92 12.90 -11.88 -21.79
C SER A 92 14.08 -11.35 -22.59
N ILE A 93 15.29 -11.54 -22.10
CA ILE A 93 16.54 -11.06 -22.70
C ILE A 93 17.44 -12.26 -22.99
N LYS A 94 18.13 -12.25 -24.13
CA LYS A 94 19.07 -13.32 -24.47
C LYS A 94 20.31 -13.24 -23.60
N ASP A 95 20.74 -14.37 -23.06
CA ASP A 95 22.03 -14.46 -22.36
C ASP A 95 23.18 -14.04 -23.29
N GLN A 96 24.06 -13.18 -22.78
CA GLN A 96 25.17 -12.61 -23.55
C GLN A 96 26.25 -13.66 -23.88
N ASN A 97 26.42 -14.67 -23.02
CA ASN A 97 27.42 -15.73 -23.15
C ASN A 97 26.86 -16.97 -23.84
N ASN A 98 25.55 -17.18 -23.83
CA ASN A 98 24.86 -18.28 -24.47
C ASN A 98 23.51 -17.83 -25.06
N PRO A 99 23.46 -17.39 -26.33
CA PRO A 99 22.25 -16.88 -26.98
C PRO A 99 21.06 -17.85 -27.03
N LYS A 100 21.25 -19.12 -26.67
CA LYS A 100 20.18 -20.10 -26.52
C LYS A 100 19.41 -19.89 -25.21
N LEU A 101 20.02 -19.37 -24.15
CA LEU A 101 19.34 -19.11 -22.88
C LEU A 101 18.60 -17.77 -22.92
N LEU A 102 17.40 -17.74 -22.33
CA LEU A 102 16.61 -16.53 -22.14
C LEU A 102 16.48 -16.23 -20.65
N HIS A 103 16.86 -15.02 -20.26
CA HIS A 103 16.67 -14.49 -18.91
C HIS A 103 15.35 -13.74 -18.83
N ASN A 104 14.51 -14.08 -17.87
CA ASN A 104 13.40 -13.22 -17.51
C ASN A 104 13.88 -12.21 -16.48
N GLN A 105 13.80 -10.92 -16.82
CA GLN A 105 14.24 -9.84 -15.96
C GLN A 105 13.06 -8.97 -15.53
N LEU A 106 13.03 -8.60 -14.25
CA LEU A 106 12.04 -7.67 -13.69
C LEU A 106 12.43 -6.24 -14.06
N MET A 107 11.47 -5.46 -14.58
CA MET A 107 11.70 -4.06 -14.98
C MET A 107 11.73 -3.06 -13.80
N TYR A 108 11.68 -3.57 -12.57
CA TYR A 108 11.50 -2.76 -11.37
C TYR A 108 12.45 -3.22 -10.27
N GLU A 109 12.90 -2.24 -9.48
CA GLU A 109 13.67 -2.44 -8.27
C GLU A 109 12.86 -1.91 -7.08
N TYR A 110 12.96 -2.62 -5.95
CA TYR A 110 12.32 -2.23 -4.71
C TYR A 110 13.09 -1.09 -4.04
N THR A 111 12.41 0.03 -3.75
CA THR A 111 13.01 1.17 -3.05
C THR A 111 12.75 1.10 -1.55
N GLY A 112 11.56 0.69 -1.14
CA GLY A 112 11.21 0.67 0.27
C GLY A 112 9.73 0.49 0.56
N GLU A 113 9.45 0.21 1.82
CA GLU A 113 8.13 0.10 2.42
C GLU A 113 8.13 0.94 3.69
N ILE A 114 7.06 1.71 3.88
CA ILE A 114 6.82 2.47 5.10
C ILE A 114 5.45 2.10 5.65
N ILE A 115 5.36 2.00 6.98
CA ILE A 115 4.15 1.57 7.68
C ILE A 115 3.84 2.58 8.77
N CYS A 116 2.58 2.98 8.85
CA CYS A 116 2.06 3.82 9.92
C CYS A 116 0.83 3.14 10.53
N TRP A 117 0.79 3.12 11.86
CA TRP A 117 -0.39 2.79 12.64
C TRP A 117 -0.66 3.94 13.61
N SER A 118 -1.90 4.39 13.65
CA SER A 118 -2.35 5.48 14.51
C SER A 118 -3.68 5.08 15.14
N TYR A 119 -3.72 4.93 16.46
CA TYR A 119 -4.90 4.52 17.21
C TYR A 119 -5.42 5.66 18.07
N GLY A 120 -6.74 5.91 18.05
CA GLY A 120 -7.38 6.89 18.93
C GLY A 120 -7.24 8.35 18.50
N TYR A 121 -6.90 8.62 17.24
CA TYR A 121 -6.75 9.99 16.74
C TYR A 121 -8.10 10.61 16.38
N LYS A 122 -8.32 11.86 16.80
CA LYS A 122 -9.58 12.57 16.62
C LYS A 122 -9.54 13.52 15.42
N PHE A 123 -10.59 13.49 14.60
CA PHE A 123 -10.78 14.36 13.45
C PHE A 123 -12.21 14.90 13.41
N GLN A 124 -12.33 16.15 12.98
CA GLN A 124 -13.63 16.77 12.70
C GLN A 124 -14.24 16.15 11.44
N ASN A 125 -15.50 15.71 11.51
CA ASN A 125 -16.23 15.16 10.37
C ASN A 125 -16.79 16.27 9.48
N ASP A 126 -15.94 16.83 8.62
CA ASP A 126 -16.27 17.87 7.66
C ASP A 126 -15.81 17.53 6.23
N SER A 127 -15.90 18.49 5.30
CA SER A 127 -15.51 18.29 3.89
C SER A 127 -14.00 18.07 3.69
N LEU A 128 -13.18 18.34 4.71
CA LEU A 128 -11.74 18.20 4.72
C LEU A 128 -11.27 16.95 5.49
N LEU A 129 -12.18 16.13 6.02
CA LEU A 129 -11.87 14.95 6.82
C LEU A 129 -10.78 14.08 6.19
N GLU A 130 -10.95 13.59 4.94
CA GLU A 130 -9.95 12.72 4.32
C GLU A 130 -8.63 13.43 4.02
N PHE A 131 -8.66 14.74 3.77
CA PHE A 131 -7.45 15.53 3.58
C PHE A 131 -6.66 15.65 4.88
N ASN A 132 -7.35 15.91 5.99
CA ASN A 132 -6.73 16.00 7.32
C ASN A 132 -6.17 14.64 7.76
N ILE A 133 -6.86 13.54 7.48
CA ILE A 133 -6.35 12.18 7.71
C ILE A 133 -5.10 11.92 6.86
N ALA A 134 -5.13 12.22 5.57
CA ALA A 134 -3.97 12.05 4.69
C ALA A 134 -2.76 12.87 5.16
N LYS A 135 -3.00 14.13 5.55
CA LYS A 135 -1.96 15.00 6.12
C LYS A 135 -1.37 14.44 7.41
N HIS A 136 -2.21 13.90 8.29
CA HIS A 136 -1.77 13.23 9.52
C HIS A 136 -0.85 12.05 9.21
N ILE A 137 -1.26 11.16 8.29
CA ILE A 137 -0.45 10.01 7.84
C ILE A 137 0.92 10.48 7.31
N LEU A 138 0.93 11.49 6.43
CA LEU A 138 2.16 12.02 5.84
C LEU A 138 3.09 12.63 6.90
N HIS A 139 2.54 13.38 7.85
CA HIS A 139 3.31 13.94 8.96
C HIS A 139 3.98 12.84 9.81
N GLN A 140 3.31 11.71 10.06
CA GLN A 140 3.93 10.59 10.79
C GLN A 140 5.16 10.05 10.06
N PHE A 141 5.09 9.93 8.73
CA PHE A 141 6.22 9.47 7.94
C PHE A 141 7.35 10.51 7.85
N ILE A 142 7.03 11.79 7.68
CA ILE A 142 8.03 12.88 7.63
C ILE A 142 8.81 12.99 8.95
N ASN A 143 8.12 12.79 10.07
CA ASN A 143 8.74 12.86 11.40
C ASN A 143 9.56 11.61 11.78
N SER A 144 9.54 10.56 10.95
CA SER A 144 10.38 9.37 11.12
C SER A 144 11.55 9.41 10.14
N PRO A 145 12.82 9.56 10.58
CA PRO A 145 13.96 9.77 9.68
C PRO A 145 14.11 8.72 8.58
N MET A 146 13.89 7.45 8.89
CA MET A 146 13.98 6.37 7.91
C MET A 146 12.80 6.37 6.93
N HIS A 147 11.58 6.64 7.42
CA HIS A 147 10.41 6.74 6.55
C HIS A 147 10.53 7.96 5.62
N TYR A 148 10.96 9.11 6.16
CA TYR A 148 11.21 10.30 5.38
C TYR A 148 12.28 10.06 4.32
N HIS A 149 13.39 9.41 4.69
CA HIS A 149 14.44 9.03 3.73
C HIS A 149 13.86 8.21 2.57
N ILE A 150 13.06 7.18 2.86
CA ILE A 150 12.40 6.36 1.81
C ILE A 150 11.42 7.20 0.98
N MET A 151 10.66 8.11 1.61
CA MET A 151 9.71 8.97 0.92
C MET A 151 10.38 9.94 -0.06
N VAL A 152 11.53 10.50 0.29
CA VAL A 152 12.21 11.50 -0.55
C VAL A 152 13.35 10.91 -1.37
N SER A 153 13.70 9.64 -1.16
CA SER A 153 14.77 8.99 -1.90
C SER A 153 14.54 9.06 -3.41
N MET A 154 15.64 9.33 -4.10
CA MET A 154 15.70 9.40 -5.55
C MET A 154 16.93 8.60 -5.97
N THR A 155 16.79 7.75 -6.97
CA THR A 155 17.97 7.17 -7.60
C THR A 155 18.78 8.25 -8.30
N CYS A 156 20.12 8.15 -8.26
CA CYS A 156 21.01 9.06 -8.99
C CYS A 156 20.81 9.01 -10.52
N CYS A 157 20.18 7.94 -11.01
CA CYS A 157 19.79 7.76 -12.39
C CYS A 157 18.39 8.35 -12.66
N ASN A 158 18.13 8.78 -13.90
CA ASN A 158 16.83 9.31 -14.33
C ASN A 158 15.79 8.18 -14.55
N PHE A 159 15.66 7.27 -13.58
CA PHE A 159 14.65 6.23 -13.60
C PHE A 159 13.30 6.77 -13.17
N GLN A 160 12.26 6.12 -13.67
CA GLN A 160 10.89 6.44 -13.27
C GLN A 160 10.61 5.84 -11.90
N GLU A 161 10.44 6.69 -10.91
CA GLU A 161 10.00 6.33 -9.57
C GLU A 161 8.52 5.93 -9.59
N ILE A 162 8.16 4.84 -8.93
CA ILE A 162 6.80 4.30 -8.86
C ILE A 162 6.36 3.98 -7.43
N GLY A 163 5.08 4.07 -7.11
CA GLY A 163 4.61 3.65 -5.79
C GLY A 163 3.13 3.80 -5.57
N TYR A 164 2.72 3.46 -4.36
CA TYR A 164 1.34 3.58 -3.91
C TYR A 164 1.22 3.60 -2.38
N PHE A 165 0.15 4.20 -1.87
CA PHE A 165 -0.28 4.14 -0.47
C PHE A 165 -1.56 3.33 -0.37
N SER A 166 -1.62 2.36 0.53
CA SER A 166 -2.83 1.62 0.87
C SER A 166 -3.24 1.96 2.30
N THR A 167 -4.54 2.17 2.54
CA THR A 167 -5.04 2.46 3.88
C THR A 167 -6.17 1.52 4.29
N ASN A 168 -6.24 1.24 5.59
CA ASN A 168 -7.45 0.75 6.24
C ASN A 168 -7.75 1.66 7.44
N ILE A 169 -8.91 2.29 7.44
CA ILE A 169 -9.30 3.28 8.44
C ILE A 169 -10.64 2.88 9.02
N GLU A 170 -10.67 2.72 10.34
CA GLU A 170 -11.84 2.35 11.11
C GLU A 170 -12.26 3.49 12.04
N VAL A 171 -13.58 3.72 12.13
CA VAL A 171 -14.16 4.67 13.08
C VAL A 171 -14.42 3.95 14.40
N LEU A 172 -13.63 4.27 15.41
CA LEU A 172 -13.75 3.71 16.77
C LEU A 172 -14.89 4.34 17.55
N GLU A 173 -15.05 5.65 17.43
CA GLU A 173 -16.08 6.43 18.14
C GLU A 173 -16.52 7.61 17.28
N TYR A 174 -17.79 7.99 17.38
CA TYR A 174 -18.32 9.21 16.79
C TYR A 174 -19.09 10.01 17.85
N ASN A 175 -18.71 11.27 18.03
CA ASN A 175 -19.36 12.20 18.94
C ASN A 175 -20.28 13.13 18.13
N GLU A 176 -21.59 12.92 18.23
CA GLU A 176 -22.60 13.70 17.51
C GLU A 176 -22.64 15.18 17.92
N VAL A 177 -22.23 15.50 19.16
CA VAL A 177 -22.29 16.88 19.70
C VAL A 177 -21.15 17.73 19.16
N SER A 178 -19.93 17.21 19.17
CA SER A 178 -18.76 17.92 18.62
C SER A 178 -18.56 17.65 17.12
N ASN A 179 -19.30 16.71 16.55
CA ASN A 179 -19.13 16.20 15.19
C ASN A 179 -17.69 15.69 14.93
N ASP A 180 -17.10 15.06 15.94
CA ASP A 180 -15.77 14.47 15.86
C ASP A 180 -15.85 12.95 15.72
N CYS A 181 -14.91 12.38 14.97
CA CYS A 181 -14.69 10.95 14.91
C CYS A 181 -13.30 10.60 15.46
N THR A 182 -13.23 9.52 16.24
CA THR A 182 -11.99 8.92 16.71
C THR A 182 -11.68 7.73 15.81
N LEU A 183 -10.48 7.70 15.24
CA LEU A 183 -10.10 6.76 14.20
C LEU A 183 -8.96 5.84 14.63
N GLU A 184 -8.98 4.64 14.08
CA GLU A 184 -7.82 3.78 13.90
C GLU A 184 -7.40 3.82 12.42
N ILE A 185 -6.12 4.10 12.17
CA ILE A 185 -5.57 4.30 10.83
C ILE A 185 -4.38 3.36 10.66
N HIS A 186 -4.50 2.46 9.69
CA HIS A 186 -3.41 1.66 9.15
C HIS A 186 -3.05 2.19 7.76
N CYS A 187 -1.77 2.46 7.52
CA CYS A 187 -1.28 2.85 6.21
C CYS A 187 0.03 2.13 5.88
N VAL A 188 0.10 1.54 4.69
CA VAL A 188 1.35 1.01 4.12
C VAL A 188 1.59 1.70 2.80
N ALA A 189 2.80 2.21 2.59
CA ALA A 189 3.25 2.68 1.28
C ALA A 189 4.38 1.79 0.78
N ILE A 190 4.33 1.46 -0.52
CA ILE A 190 5.36 0.68 -1.20
C ILE A 190 5.87 1.47 -2.39
N PHE A 191 7.19 1.51 -2.49
CA PHE A 191 7.93 2.29 -3.47
C PHE A 191 8.93 1.41 -4.23
N GLY A 192 9.08 1.73 -5.51
CA GLY A 192 10.06 1.12 -6.39
C GLY A 192 10.54 2.09 -7.46
N SER A 193 11.51 1.67 -8.25
CA SER A 193 12.02 2.43 -9.39
C SER A 193 12.06 1.53 -10.61
N ARG A 194 11.76 2.06 -11.79
CA ARG A 194 11.92 1.33 -13.04
C ARG A 194 13.41 1.24 -13.40
N TYR A 195 14.06 0.15 -13.01
CA TYR A 195 15.50 -0.07 -13.20
C TYR A 195 15.77 -0.85 -14.50
N PRO A 196 16.96 -0.74 -15.12
CA PRO A 196 17.41 -1.68 -16.14
C PRO A 196 17.63 -3.05 -15.50
N PHE A 197 16.54 -3.80 -15.45
CA PHE A 197 16.45 -5.25 -15.42
C PHE A 197 17.19 -6.01 -14.29
N LYS A 198 16.44 -6.67 -13.40
CA LYS A 198 16.97 -7.66 -12.44
C LYS A 198 16.66 -9.08 -12.92
N ASP A 199 17.66 -9.94 -13.08
CA ASP A 199 17.45 -11.37 -13.42
C ASP A 199 16.56 -12.06 -12.37
N THR A 200 15.60 -12.85 -12.85
CA THR A 200 14.71 -13.62 -11.98
C THR A 200 14.76 -15.12 -12.25
N TYR A 201 14.87 -15.55 -13.51
CA TYR A 201 14.93 -16.96 -13.89
C TYR A 201 15.62 -17.12 -15.24
N VAL A 202 16.28 -18.26 -15.47
CA VAL A 202 16.88 -18.61 -16.76
C VAL A 202 16.05 -19.71 -17.43
N TYR A 203 15.68 -19.52 -18.69
CA TYR A 203 15.00 -20.51 -19.51
C TYR A 203 15.95 -21.14 -20.52
N ASP A 204 16.00 -22.48 -20.55
CA ASP A 204 16.70 -23.23 -21.57
C ASP A 204 15.71 -23.84 -22.59
N PRO A 205 15.61 -23.27 -23.82
CA PRO A 205 14.72 -23.77 -24.86
C PRO A 205 15.13 -25.13 -25.42
N SER A 206 16.37 -25.58 -25.21
CA SER A 206 16.81 -26.91 -25.67
C SER A 206 16.27 -28.04 -24.80
N THR A 207 16.06 -27.75 -23.52
CA THR A 207 15.50 -28.70 -22.54
C THR A 207 14.04 -28.41 -22.20
N GLY A 208 13.53 -27.23 -22.55
CA GLY A 208 12.17 -26.79 -22.23
C GLY A 208 11.95 -26.53 -20.74
N LYS A 209 13.03 -26.27 -19.98
CA LYS A 209 12.98 -26.14 -18.52
C LYS A 209 13.42 -24.75 -18.04
N TRP A 210 12.87 -24.35 -16.91
CA TRP A 210 13.35 -23.22 -16.12
C TRP A 210 14.49 -23.70 -15.21
N ILE A 211 15.53 -22.89 -15.08
CA ILE A 211 16.67 -23.08 -14.21
C ILE A 211 16.59 -21.97 -13.16
N ASP A 212 16.50 -22.39 -11.90
CA ASP A 212 16.56 -21.52 -10.72
C ASP A 212 17.99 -21.01 -10.49
#